data_AF-A0A7S1Z5F4-F1
#
_entry.id   AF-A0A7S1Z5F4-F1
#
_cell.length_a   1.000
_cell.length_b   1.000
_cell.length_c   1.000
_cell.angle_alpha   90.00
_cell.angle_beta   90.00
_cell.angle_gamma   90.00
#
_symmetry.space_group_name_H-M   'P 1'
#
loop_
_entity.id
_entity.type
_entity.pdbx_description
1 polymer ?
#
loop_
_entity_poly.entity_id
_entity_poly.type
_entity_poly.pdbx_seq_one_letter_code
_entity_poly.pdbx_strand_id
1 'polypeptide(L)'
;ALLLSMAKRLSGADWFTAKVSACGVLPVVYRYYHARSKAGGGGGGEGGGAGDDESRRELRSMYRDLCEDDAPMVRRGAGKNLGRFVEAVADLPGTAPELYNRPEVCGQASPAGSDVRRVVREEMVPVFRALGTDEQDSVRLLACAQGGSVGCALGMDPELTVEMVFPVVKAGCTDLSWRVRHNLSKEFATVAGSLGFGSNPKFAARRTELFSCFSGLLQDQEAEVRAAAVENVARMTQLGGPDLFTTHIAPILPGLADDPVVEVRSKLAQTLMDCCDESICDVLTDAIVLRDFRPLLEGFLQDEFAEVQLHVLTKLSRVSRLLAKMDAVVGSVLAMAKAPNWRVREAVGRLLPHLAEARGIQFFEDHLLDPWLKLLLDQVADVRSACVAGMPRLLSVAGAAWIQREILPHYVRIYDDSPTYLTRITIVRSFAALASCDPDDEAPLGEGGSPKPDIPPSLLEDVVQQMLRGLDDRVANVRMVSARGLAAMGGICEAPVLNAKVRPALSARVTEDEDEDCKYFAQIALDACA
;
A
#
# COMPACT_ATOMS: atom_id res chain seq x y z
N ALA A 1 -43.42 2.72 -2.12
CA ALA A 1 -44.48 1.72 -1.90
C ALA A 1 -44.01 0.28 -2.19
N LEU A 2 -43.61 -0.04 -3.43
CA LEU A 2 -43.18 -1.41 -3.79
C LEU A 2 -41.96 -1.92 -3.00
N LEU A 3 -40.94 -1.08 -2.81
CA LEU A 3 -39.73 -1.44 -2.06
C LEU A 3 -40.03 -1.76 -0.58
N LEU A 4 -40.88 -0.95 0.07
CA LEU A 4 -41.28 -1.18 1.46
C LEU A 4 -42.14 -2.44 1.61
N SER A 5 -43.07 -2.69 0.68
CA SER A 5 -43.87 -3.93 0.65
C SER A 5 -42.99 -5.16 0.50
N MET A 6 -41.98 -5.10 -0.39
CA MET A 6 -41.00 -6.18 -0.53
C MET A 6 -40.21 -6.39 0.78
N ALA A 7 -39.72 -5.30 1.41
CA ALA A 7 -39.00 -5.38 2.67
C ALA A 7 -39.83 -6.08 3.76
N LYS A 8 -41.11 -5.68 3.93
CA LYS A 8 -42.05 -6.30 4.87
C LYS A 8 -42.25 -7.79 4.62
N ARG A 9 -42.40 -8.20 3.36
CA ARG A 9 -42.57 -9.63 3.01
C ARG A 9 -41.33 -10.44 3.34
N LEU A 10 -40.13 -9.88 3.15
CA LEU A 10 -38.88 -10.58 3.42
C LEU A 10 -38.61 -10.69 4.92
N SER A 11 -38.80 -9.60 5.68
CA SER A 11 -38.53 -9.58 7.12
C SER A 11 -39.54 -10.38 7.93
N GLY A 12 -40.80 -10.40 7.51
CA GLY A 12 -41.88 -11.13 8.18
C GLY A 12 -42.12 -12.56 7.65
N ALA A 13 -41.25 -13.08 6.78
CA ALA A 13 -41.41 -14.43 6.23
C ALA A 13 -41.16 -15.51 7.29
N ASP A 14 -41.87 -16.64 7.20
CA ASP A 14 -41.68 -17.78 8.13
C ASP A 14 -40.28 -18.39 8.04
N TRP A 15 -39.72 -18.43 6.82
CA TRP A 15 -38.41 -19.05 6.55
C TRP A 15 -37.25 -18.08 6.77
N PHE A 16 -36.27 -18.51 7.57
CA PHE A 16 -35.11 -17.70 7.92
C PHE A 16 -34.29 -17.23 6.70
N THR A 17 -34.31 -17.95 5.57
CA THR A 17 -33.56 -17.56 4.36
C THR A 17 -34.05 -16.24 3.75
N ALA A 18 -35.36 -16.00 3.79
CA ALA A 18 -35.95 -14.73 3.35
C ALA A 18 -35.59 -13.60 4.32
N LYS A 19 -35.63 -13.87 5.63
CA LYS A 19 -35.22 -12.93 6.68
C LYS A 19 -33.74 -12.53 6.56
N VAL A 20 -32.84 -13.51 6.33
CA VAL A 20 -31.41 -13.26 6.06
C VAL A 20 -31.22 -12.37 4.83
N SER A 21 -32.01 -12.59 3.78
CA SER A 21 -32.00 -11.74 2.59
C SER A 21 -32.47 -10.32 2.93
N ALA A 22 -33.48 -10.17 3.80
CA ALA A 22 -33.95 -8.87 4.27
C ALA A 22 -32.84 -8.05 4.93
N CYS A 23 -31.99 -8.68 5.77
CA CYS A 23 -30.86 -8.00 6.43
C CYS A 23 -29.93 -7.26 5.46
N GLY A 24 -29.69 -7.82 4.26
CA GLY A 24 -28.84 -7.20 3.24
C GLY A 24 -29.55 -6.14 2.38
N VAL A 25 -30.89 -6.21 2.28
CA VAL A 25 -31.70 -5.32 1.43
C VAL A 25 -32.11 -4.05 2.17
N LEU A 26 -32.42 -4.15 3.46
CA LEU A 26 -32.91 -3.04 4.30
C LEU A 26 -31.99 -1.80 4.26
N PRO A 27 -30.64 -1.89 4.32
CA PRO A 27 -29.78 -0.71 4.22
C PRO A 27 -29.98 0.09 2.93
N VAL A 28 -30.11 -0.60 1.79
CA VAL A 28 -30.27 0.03 0.47
C VAL A 28 -31.64 0.68 0.36
N VAL A 29 -32.69 0.00 0.84
CA VAL A 29 -34.04 0.55 0.87
C VAL A 29 -34.09 1.78 1.79
N TYR A 30 -33.44 1.76 2.94
CA TYR A 30 -33.38 2.91 3.83
C TYR A 30 -32.73 4.14 3.16
N ARG A 31 -31.58 3.97 2.50
CA ARG A 31 -30.92 5.06 1.75
C ARG A 31 -31.80 5.64 0.65
N TYR A 32 -32.58 4.81 -0.05
CA TYR A 32 -33.53 5.28 -1.05
C TYR A 32 -34.57 6.23 -0.45
N TYR A 33 -35.19 5.84 0.66
CA TYR A 33 -36.18 6.67 1.37
C TYR A 33 -35.54 7.95 1.92
N HIS A 34 -34.27 7.89 2.37
CA HIS A 34 -33.51 9.06 2.78
C HIS A 34 -33.28 10.07 1.64
N ALA A 35 -32.78 9.60 0.49
CA ALA A 35 -32.53 10.42 -0.69
C ALA A 35 -33.82 11.03 -1.27
N ARG A 36 -34.92 10.26 -1.29
CA ARG A 36 -36.23 10.73 -1.76
C ARG A 36 -36.76 11.90 -0.91
N SER A 37 -36.59 11.80 0.41
CA SER A 37 -37.00 12.85 1.35
C SER A 37 -36.23 14.16 1.14
N LYS A 38 -34.93 14.08 0.78
CA LYS A 38 -34.12 15.26 0.44
C LYS A 38 -34.54 15.89 -0.89
N ALA A 39 -34.77 15.06 -1.92
CA ALA A 39 -35.18 15.52 -3.25
C ALA A 39 -36.57 16.19 -3.25
N GLY A 40 -37.48 15.75 -2.37
CA GLY A 40 -38.83 16.32 -2.23
C GLY A 40 -38.91 17.67 -1.51
N GLY A 41 -37.83 18.14 -0.87
CA GLY A 41 -37.81 19.40 -0.10
C GLY A 41 -37.56 20.67 -0.92
N GLY A 42 -37.21 20.56 -2.21
CA GLY A 42 -36.81 21.70 -3.06
C GLY A 42 -37.90 22.29 -3.97
N GLY A 43 -39.10 21.72 -4.02
CA GLY A 43 -40.16 22.23 -4.88
C GLY A 43 -41.54 21.65 -4.58
N GLY A 44 -42.36 22.43 -3.87
CA GLY A 44 -43.83 22.50 -4.00
C GLY A 44 -44.70 21.23 -4.09
N GLY A 45 -44.21 20.05 -3.71
CA GLY A 45 -44.98 18.80 -3.74
C GLY A 45 -45.41 18.38 -2.34
N GLU A 46 -46.65 18.68 -1.96
CA GLU A 46 -47.29 18.38 -0.66
C GLU A 46 -47.55 16.87 -0.41
N GLY A 47 -46.54 16.00 -0.44
CA GLY A 47 -46.76 14.57 -0.13
C GLY A 47 -45.54 13.68 0.16
N GLY A 48 -44.32 14.20 0.11
CA GLY A 48 -43.07 13.41 0.19
C GLY A 48 -42.62 13.02 1.60
N GLY A 49 -42.39 14.03 2.46
CA GLY A 49 -41.59 13.92 3.69
C GLY A 49 -42.19 13.05 4.80
N ALA A 50 -43.45 13.27 5.18
CA ALA A 50 -44.06 12.56 6.31
C ALA A 50 -44.21 11.04 6.07
N GLY A 51 -44.59 10.63 4.85
CA GLY A 51 -44.65 9.21 4.50
C GLY A 51 -43.27 8.57 4.31
N ASP A 52 -42.25 9.35 3.94
CA ASP A 52 -40.86 8.89 3.94
C ASP A 52 -40.34 8.62 5.35
N ASP A 53 -40.64 9.51 6.31
CA ASP A 53 -40.27 9.34 7.71
C ASP A 53 -40.90 8.10 8.32
N GLU A 54 -42.18 7.86 8.06
CA GLU A 54 -42.87 6.67 8.55
C GLU A 54 -42.27 5.39 7.94
N SER A 55 -42.00 5.40 6.63
CA SER A 55 -41.32 4.28 5.98
C SER A 55 -39.94 3.99 6.59
N ARG A 56 -39.17 5.03 6.94
CA ARG A 56 -37.88 4.88 7.65
C ARG A 56 -38.06 4.29 9.04
N ARG A 57 -39.07 4.73 9.79
CA ARG A 57 -39.40 4.18 11.12
C ARG A 57 -39.73 2.69 11.03
N GLU A 58 -40.59 2.29 10.10
CA GLU A 58 -40.93 0.89 9.87
C GLU A 58 -39.70 0.06 9.50
N LEU A 59 -38.81 0.57 8.63
CA LEU A 59 -37.57 -0.11 8.27
C LEU A 59 -36.64 -0.34 9.47
N ARG A 60 -36.54 0.62 10.40
CA ARG A 60 -35.76 0.45 11.65
C ARG A 60 -36.40 -0.57 12.59
N SER A 61 -37.73 -0.57 12.70
CA SER A 61 -38.45 -1.60 13.46
C SER A 61 -38.18 -2.99 12.91
N MET A 62 -38.35 -3.19 11.59
CA MET A 62 -38.08 -4.48 10.96
C MET A 62 -36.63 -4.92 11.12
N TYR A 63 -35.67 -3.98 11.07
CA TYR A 63 -34.27 -4.33 11.28
C TYR A 63 -34.00 -4.77 12.72
N ARG A 64 -34.60 -4.11 13.72
CA ARG A 64 -34.53 -4.53 15.12
C ARG A 64 -35.08 -5.95 15.29
N ASP A 65 -36.24 -6.25 14.73
CA ASP A 65 -36.86 -7.58 14.83
C ASP A 65 -35.94 -8.66 14.25
N LEU A 66 -35.22 -8.38 13.16
CA LEU A 66 -34.23 -9.29 12.58
C LEU A 66 -32.99 -9.47 13.47
N CYS A 67 -32.62 -8.46 14.25
CA CYS A 67 -31.52 -8.56 15.21
C CYS A 67 -31.88 -9.34 16.47
N GLU A 68 -33.17 -9.39 16.81
CA GLU A 68 -33.71 -10.10 17.98
C GLU A 68 -34.34 -11.47 17.60
N ASP A 69 -34.21 -11.88 16.34
CA ASP A 69 -34.81 -13.11 15.82
C ASP A 69 -34.29 -14.37 16.52
N ASP A 70 -35.17 -15.32 16.78
CA ASP A 70 -34.84 -16.59 17.46
C ASP A 70 -33.78 -17.40 16.68
N ALA A 71 -33.76 -17.29 15.34
CA ALA A 71 -32.82 -18.02 14.52
C ALA A 71 -31.45 -17.31 14.47
N PRO A 72 -30.36 -17.93 14.97
CA PRO A 72 -29.02 -17.34 14.94
C PRO A 72 -28.55 -16.89 13.56
N MET A 73 -29.02 -17.56 12.52
CA MET A 73 -28.67 -17.30 11.12
C MET A 73 -29.17 -15.94 10.67
N VAL A 74 -30.34 -15.51 11.18
CA VAL A 74 -30.93 -14.20 10.92
C VAL A 74 -30.17 -13.12 11.67
N ARG A 75 -29.94 -13.31 12.99
CA ARG A 75 -29.14 -12.40 13.82
C ARG A 75 -27.73 -12.21 13.26
N ARG A 76 -27.09 -13.29 12.80
CA ARG A 76 -25.81 -13.27 12.10
C ARG A 76 -25.89 -12.46 10.80
N GLY A 77 -26.94 -12.67 10.01
CA GLY A 77 -27.22 -11.89 8.80
C GLY A 77 -27.38 -10.40 9.10
N ALA A 78 -28.04 -10.05 10.20
CA ALA A 78 -28.19 -8.67 10.66
C ALA A 78 -26.87 -8.09 11.17
N GLY A 79 -26.11 -8.82 12.00
CA GLY A 79 -24.78 -8.40 12.45
C GLY A 79 -23.82 -8.09 11.28
N LYS A 80 -23.85 -8.90 10.21
CA LYS A 80 -23.05 -8.65 8.99
C LYS A 80 -23.38 -7.32 8.31
N ASN A 81 -24.64 -6.89 8.35
CA ASN A 81 -25.12 -5.70 7.64
C ASN A 81 -25.33 -4.48 8.55
N LEU A 82 -25.04 -4.62 9.84
CA LEU A 82 -25.31 -3.58 10.83
C LEU A 82 -24.58 -2.28 10.52
N GLY A 83 -23.30 -2.31 10.15
CA GLY A 83 -22.56 -1.10 9.80
C GLY A 83 -23.20 -0.34 8.63
N ARG A 84 -23.56 -1.06 7.55
CA ARG A 84 -24.25 -0.47 6.39
C ARG A 84 -25.61 0.10 6.74
N PHE A 85 -26.36 -0.55 7.63
CA PHE A 85 -27.65 -0.06 8.08
C PHE A 85 -27.48 1.20 8.93
N VAL A 86 -26.54 1.20 9.87
CA VAL A 86 -26.23 2.34 10.72
C VAL A 86 -25.74 3.54 9.91
N GLU A 87 -24.86 3.32 8.93
CA GLU A 87 -24.40 4.35 7.98
C GLU A 87 -25.56 4.93 7.17
N ALA A 88 -26.53 4.09 6.76
CA ALA A 88 -27.74 4.53 6.08
C ALA A 88 -28.66 5.34 6.99
N VAL A 89 -28.83 4.91 8.25
CA VAL A 89 -29.65 5.61 9.26
C VAL A 89 -29.05 6.97 9.59
N ALA A 90 -27.73 7.05 9.71
CA ALA A 90 -26.99 8.27 9.98
C ALA A 90 -26.76 9.15 8.75
N ASP A 91 -27.15 8.67 7.56
CA ASP A 91 -26.92 9.32 6.27
C ASP A 91 -25.46 9.76 6.07
N LEU A 92 -24.55 8.84 6.37
CA LEU A 92 -23.13 9.10 6.22
C LEU A 92 -22.74 9.23 4.74
N PRO A 93 -21.82 10.14 4.39
CA PRO A 93 -21.41 10.39 3.00
C PRO A 93 -20.51 9.28 2.44
N GLY A 94 -19.96 8.42 3.30
CA GLY A 94 -19.12 7.28 2.96
C GLY A 94 -19.19 6.20 4.04
N THR A 95 -18.47 5.11 3.83
CA THR A 95 -18.28 4.03 4.81
C THR A 95 -17.33 4.45 5.93
N ALA A 96 -17.38 3.79 7.09
CA ALA A 96 -16.49 4.14 8.20
C ALA A 96 -14.98 4.16 7.85
N PRO A 97 -14.43 3.19 7.08
CA PRO A 97 -13.03 3.26 6.64
C PRO A 97 -12.73 4.46 5.74
N GLU A 98 -13.63 4.83 4.82
CA GLU A 98 -13.46 5.99 3.94
C GLU A 98 -13.47 7.31 4.72
N LEU A 99 -14.35 7.42 5.72
CA LEU A 99 -14.46 8.60 6.57
C LEU A 99 -13.23 8.77 7.47
N TYR A 100 -12.70 7.65 7.99
CA TYR A 100 -11.49 7.67 8.80
C TYR A 100 -10.24 8.04 7.98
N ASN A 101 -10.10 7.50 6.77
CA ASN A 101 -8.93 7.75 5.91
C ASN A 101 -8.95 9.12 5.20
N ARG A 102 -10.03 9.92 5.35
CA ARG A 102 -10.15 11.26 4.77
C ARG A 102 -10.60 12.28 5.83
N PRO A 103 -9.69 12.76 6.69
CA PRO A 103 -10.03 13.69 7.77
C PRO A 103 -10.68 14.99 7.27
N GLU A 104 -10.41 15.41 6.03
CA GLU A 104 -11.06 16.55 5.34
C GLU A 104 -12.58 16.38 5.21
N VAL A 105 -13.03 15.14 4.97
CA VAL A 105 -14.45 14.78 4.92
C VAL A 105 -15.01 14.74 6.35
N CYS A 106 -14.22 14.33 7.33
CA CYS A 106 -14.62 14.17 8.72
C CYS A 106 -14.83 15.50 9.47
N GLY A 107 -13.98 16.51 9.22
CA GLY A 107 -14.17 17.88 9.73
C GLY A 107 -15.40 18.60 9.15
N GLN A 108 -15.94 18.09 8.04
CA GLN A 108 -17.20 18.50 7.44
C GLN A 108 -18.34 17.47 7.67
N ALA A 109 -18.03 16.29 8.22
CA ALA A 109 -18.98 15.23 8.49
C ALA A 109 -19.62 15.42 9.88
N SER A 110 -20.37 16.51 10.02
CA SER A 110 -21.58 16.43 10.83
C SER A 110 -22.78 16.80 9.97
N PRO A 111 -23.23 15.90 9.05
CA PRO A 111 -24.54 16.06 8.43
C PRO A 111 -25.65 15.46 9.30
N ALA A 112 -25.30 14.68 10.34
CA ALA A 112 -26.28 14.15 11.26
C ALA A 112 -26.77 15.28 12.18
N GLY A 113 -27.86 15.91 11.77
CA GLY A 113 -28.66 16.77 12.63
C GLY A 113 -28.92 16.09 13.97
N SER A 114 -29.16 16.88 15.03
CA SER A 114 -29.37 16.37 16.40
C SER A 114 -30.37 15.21 16.47
N ASP A 115 -31.39 15.23 15.61
CA ASP A 115 -32.39 14.17 15.52
C ASP A 115 -31.87 12.83 14.96
N VAL A 116 -30.99 12.86 13.97
CA VAL A 116 -30.41 11.64 13.39
C VAL A 116 -29.51 10.94 14.40
N ARG A 117 -28.66 11.72 15.09
CA ARG A 117 -27.82 11.19 16.19
C ARG A 117 -28.65 10.63 17.33
N ARG A 118 -29.79 11.24 17.64
CA ARG A 118 -30.75 10.70 18.62
C ARG A 118 -31.31 9.35 18.17
N VAL A 119 -31.73 9.21 16.92
CA VAL A 119 -32.23 7.92 16.38
C VAL A 119 -31.14 6.85 16.45
N VAL A 120 -29.90 7.15 16.06
CA VAL A 120 -28.78 6.20 16.17
C VAL A 120 -28.59 5.77 17.62
N ARG A 121 -28.54 6.74 18.55
CA ARG A 121 -28.38 6.50 19.99
C ARG A 121 -29.50 5.65 20.58
N GLU A 122 -30.74 5.99 20.30
CA GLU A 122 -31.92 5.38 20.95
C GLU A 122 -32.34 4.06 20.28
N GLU A 123 -32.13 3.92 18.97
CA GLU A 123 -32.61 2.76 18.22
C GLU A 123 -31.49 1.80 17.78
N MET A 124 -30.32 2.30 17.35
CA MET A 124 -29.27 1.46 16.77
C MET A 124 -28.22 0.98 17.79
N VAL A 125 -27.84 1.82 18.76
CA VAL A 125 -26.87 1.42 19.81
C VAL A 125 -27.37 0.24 20.65
N PRO A 126 -28.66 0.14 21.06
CA PRO A 126 -29.14 -1.03 21.79
C PRO A 126 -29.01 -2.32 20.97
N VAL A 127 -29.32 -2.26 19.68
CA VAL A 127 -29.18 -3.39 18.75
C VAL A 127 -27.72 -3.81 18.61
N PHE A 128 -26.81 -2.84 18.42
CA PHE A 128 -25.37 -3.11 18.37
C PHE A 128 -24.86 -3.79 19.65
N ARG A 129 -25.25 -3.30 20.82
CA ARG A 129 -24.86 -3.89 22.11
C ARG A 129 -25.42 -5.30 22.29
N ALA A 130 -26.70 -5.51 21.98
CA ALA A 130 -27.34 -6.81 22.08
C ALA A 130 -26.63 -7.87 21.23
N LEU A 131 -26.37 -7.55 19.95
CA LEU A 131 -25.63 -8.44 19.05
C LEU A 131 -24.16 -8.62 19.47
N GLY A 132 -23.54 -7.59 20.05
CA GLY A 132 -22.18 -7.64 20.59
C GLY A 132 -22.03 -8.56 21.81
N THR A 133 -23.13 -8.84 22.52
CA THR A 133 -23.18 -9.75 23.68
C THR A 133 -23.98 -11.03 23.40
N ASP A 134 -24.25 -11.33 22.12
CA ASP A 134 -25.02 -12.51 21.72
C ASP A 134 -24.37 -13.81 22.22
N GLU A 135 -25.18 -14.81 22.55
CA GLU A 135 -24.71 -16.12 22.96
C GLU A 135 -23.85 -16.82 21.89
N GLN A 136 -24.11 -16.53 20.60
CA GLN A 136 -23.43 -17.12 19.47
C GLN A 136 -22.21 -16.28 19.05
N ASP A 137 -21.02 -16.89 19.07
CA ASP A 137 -19.78 -16.23 18.66
C ASP A 137 -19.86 -15.72 17.20
N SER A 138 -20.54 -16.47 16.34
CA SER A 138 -20.76 -16.16 14.93
C SER A 138 -21.56 -14.88 14.70
N VAL A 139 -22.33 -14.44 15.69
CA VAL A 139 -23.05 -13.17 15.69
C VAL A 139 -22.15 -12.08 16.28
N ARG A 140 -21.57 -12.30 17.46
CA ARG A 140 -20.69 -11.35 18.15
C ARG A 140 -19.54 -10.88 17.26
N LEU A 141 -18.89 -11.80 16.54
CA LEU A 141 -17.72 -11.47 15.71
C LEU A 141 -18.07 -10.44 14.63
N LEU A 142 -19.27 -10.51 14.07
CA LEU A 142 -19.72 -9.56 13.05
C LEU A 142 -20.11 -8.23 13.69
N ALA A 143 -20.82 -8.28 14.82
CA ALA A 143 -21.31 -7.09 15.52
C ALA A 143 -20.17 -6.22 16.05
N CYS A 144 -19.20 -6.80 16.78
CA CYS A 144 -18.08 -6.06 17.36
C CYS A 144 -17.27 -5.30 16.29
N ALA A 145 -17.09 -5.89 15.12
CA ALA A 145 -16.40 -5.26 13.99
C ALA A 145 -17.14 -4.04 13.40
N GLN A 146 -18.44 -3.87 13.66
CA GLN A 146 -19.21 -2.71 13.20
C GLN A 146 -19.08 -1.47 14.10
N GLY A 147 -18.26 -1.54 15.16
CA GLY A 147 -18.06 -0.41 16.09
C GLY A 147 -17.63 0.88 15.39
N GLY A 148 -16.85 0.78 14.29
CA GLY A 148 -16.44 1.91 13.46
C GLY A 148 -17.63 2.69 12.88
N SER A 149 -18.55 1.99 12.21
CA SER A 149 -19.76 2.59 11.63
C SER A 149 -20.66 3.21 12.69
N VAL A 150 -20.78 2.58 13.87
CA VAL A 150 -21.56 3.14 14.99
C VAL A 150 -20.91 4.40 15.55
N GLY A 151 -19.58 4.40 15.73
CA GLY A 151 -18.82 5.58 16.17
C GLY A 151 -18.96 6.76 15.20
N CYS A 152 -18.79 6.51 13.90
CA CYS A 152 -19.02 7.52 12.86
C CYS A 152 -20.45 8.04 12.85
N ALA A 153 -21.45 7.17 13.02
CA ALA A 153 -22.86 7.55 13.07
C ALA A 153 -23.24 8.39 14.32
N LEU A 154 -22.49 8.23 15.41
CA LEU A 154 -22.59 9.09 16.60
C LEU A 154 -21.82 10.42 16.42
N GLY A 155 -21.22 10.66 15.26
CA GLY A 155 -20.45 11.86 14.95
C GLY A 155 -19.03 11.84 15.52
N MET A 156 -18.51 10.65 15.86
CA MET A 156 -17.20 10.48 16.52
C MET A 156 -17.07 11.34 17.79
N ASP A 157 -18.20 11.53 18.48
CA ASP A 157 -18.29 12.31 19.71
C ASP A 157 -17.76 11.46 20.89
N PRO A 158 -16.57 11.78 21.43
CA PRO A 158 -15.93 10.95 22.45
C PRO A 158 -16.75 10.87 23.75
N GLU A 159 -17.58 11.86 24.07
CA GLU A 159 -18.52 11.77 25.19
C GLU A 159 -19.52 10.63 25.01
N LEU A 160 -20.01 10.42 23.78
CA LEU A 160 -20.98 9.38 23.47
C LEU A 160 -20.31 8.03 23.22
N THR A 161 -19.25 8.00 22.43
CA THR A 161 -18.62 6.75 21.98
C THR A 161 -17.92 6.00 23.11
N VAL A 162 -17.35 6.71 24.12
CA VAL A 162 -16.80 6.07 25.34
C VAL A 162 -17.87 5.27 26.07
N GLU A 163 -19.08 5.79 26.16
CA GLU A 163 -20.17 5.09 26.84
C GLU A 163 -20.76 4.01 25.94
N MET A 164 -21.03 4.34 24.68
CA MET A 164 -21.90 3.56 23.79
C MET A 164 -21.18 2.46 23.02
N VAL A 165 -19.95 2.73 22.58
CA VAL A 165 -19.20 1.87 21.65
C VAL A 165 -18.06 1.17 22.36
N PHE A 166 -17.26 1.92 23.12
CA PHE A 166 -16.02 1.41 23.70
C PHE A 166 -16.19 0.16 24.60
N PRO A 167 -17.26 -0.02 25.40
CA PRO A 167 -17.44 -1.24 26.19
C PRO A 167 -17.57 -2.50 25.34
N VAL A 168 -18.25 -2.43 24.19
CA VAL A 168 -18.40 -3.57 23.26
C VAL A 168 -17.05 -3.90 22.62
N VAL A 169 -16.29 -2.87 22.21
CA VAL A 169 -14.94 -3.03 21.65
C VAL A 169 -14.02 -3.68 22.68
N LYS A 170 -13.99 -3.18 23.91
CA LYS A 170 -13.18 -3.73 24.99
C LYS A 170 -13.52 -5.20 25.28
N ALA A 171 -14.81 -5.53 25.35
CA ALA A 171 -15.26 -6.92 25.54
C ALA A 171 -14.84 -7.81 24.36
N GLY A 172 -14.97 -7.30 23.12
CA GLY A 172 -14.55 -8.00 21.91
C GLY A 172 -13.05 -8.29 21.85
N CYS A 173 -12.20 -7.44 22.41
CA CYS A 173 -10.75 -7.67 22.48
C CYS A 173 -10.36 -8.82 23.42
N THR A 174 -11.21 -9.14 24.39
CA THR A 174 -10.98 -10.20 25.38
C THR A 174 -12.02 -11.31 25.29
N ASP A 175 -12.73 -11.41 24.16
CA ASP A 175 -13.77 -12.44 23.96
C ASP A 175 -13.14 -13.84 24.02
N LEU A 176 -13.88 -14.80 24.58
CA LEU A 176 -13.42 -16.19 24.66
C LEU A 176 -13.19 -16.81 23.27
N SER A 177 -14.01 -16.43 22.28
CA SER A 177 -13.84 -16.89 20.90
C SER A 177 -12.78 -16.04 20.21
N TRP A 178 -11.68 -16.68 19.82
CA TRP A 178 -10.63 -16.04 19.03
C TRP A 178 -11.14 -15.48 17.70
N ARG A 179 -12.24 -16.03 17.15
CA ARG A 179 -12.86 -15.54 15.91
C ARG A 179 -13.46 -14.15 16.09
N VAL A 180 -13.97 -13.84 17.28
CA VAL A 180 -14.44 -12.49 17.64
C VAL A 180 -13.26 -11.54 17.72
N ARG A 181 -12.20 -11.93 18.46
CA ARG A 181 -10.97 -11.13 18.61
C ARG A 181 -10.32 -10.86 17.24
N HIS A 182 -10.14 -11.89 16.43
CA HIS A 182 -9.59 -11.82 15.08
C HIS A 182 -10.41 -10.91 14.16
N ASN A 183 -11.74 -11.04 14.14
CA ASN A 183 -12.56 -10.21 13.26
C ASN A 183 -12.58 -8.74 13.70
N LEU A 184 -12.54 -8.47 15.01
CA LEU A 184 -12.36 -7.11 15.53
C LEU A 184 -10.96 -6.55 15.20
N SER A 185 -9.90 -7.36 15.31
CA SER A 185 -8.53 -6.94 15.00
C SER A 185 -8.40 -6.37 13.59
N LYS A 186 -9.07 -6.96 12.60
CA LYS A 186 -9.04 -6.47 11.20
C LYS A 186 -9.51 -5.03 11.06
N GLU A 187 -10.58 -4.68 11.78
CA GLU A 187 -11.23 -3.36 11.73
C GLU A 187 -10.72 -2.41 12.84
N PHE A 188 -9.70 -2.82 13.61
CA PHE A 188 -9.38 -2.18 14.88
C PHE A 188 -9.00 -0.70 14.73
N ALA A 189 -8.22 -0.34 13.71
CA ALA A 189 -7.84 1.05 13.48
C ALA A 189 -9.07 1.94 13.18
N THR A 190 -10.01 1.45 12.35
CA THR A 190 -11.24 2.17 12.03
C THR A 190 -12.13 2.32 13.26
N VAL A 191 -12.28 1.25 14.04
CA VAL A 191 -13.02 1.28 15.32
C VAL A 191 -12.39 2.28 16.28
N ALA A 192 -11.07 2.19 16.50
CA ALA A 192 -10.32 3.07 17.38
C ALA A 192 -10.43 4.54 16.95
N GLY A 193 -10.29 4.82 15.66
CA GLY A 193 -10.46 6.15 15.08
C GLY A 193 -11.86 6.72 15.30
N SER A 194 -12.90 5.90 15.09
CA SER A 194 -14.30 6.30 15.25
C SER A 194 -14.69 6.73 16.67
N LEU A 195 -13.89 6.39 17.68
CA LEU A 195 -14.12 6.81 19.06
C LEU A 195 -13.84 8.31 19.25
N GLY A 196 -13.06 8.95 18.38
CA GLY A 196 -12.90 10.40 18.37
C GLY A 196 -12.15 11.00 19.55
N PHE A 197 -11.35 10.22 20.28
CA PHE A 197 -10.61 10.72 21.45
C PHE A 197 -9.65 11.87 21.10
N GLY A 198 -9.05 11.82 19.90
CA GLY A 198 -8.06 12.78 19.44
C GLY A 198 -6.94 13.02 20.46
N SER A 199 -6.43 14.24 20.50
CA SER A 199 -5.43 14.69 21.49
C SER A 199 -6.05 15.29 22.76
N ASN A 200 -7.37 15.16 22.97
CA ASN A 200 -8.06 15.79 24.09
C ASN A 200 -7.63 15.18 25.44
N PRO A 201 -7.05 15.95 26.38
CA PRO A 201 -6.59 15.44 27.67
C PRO A 201 -7.68 14.77 28.51
N LYS A 202 -8.95 15.19 28.36
CA LYS A 202 -10.10 14.60 29.07
C LYS A 202 -10.23 13.09 28.84
N PHE A 203 -9.84 12.63 27.65
CA PHE A 203 -9.97 11.22 27.24
C PHE A 203 -8.64 10.47 27.25
N ALA A 204 -7.56 11.06 27.78
CA ALA A 204 -6.23 10.45 27.79
C ALA A 204 -6.22 9.06 28.44
N ALA A 205 -6.89 8.89 29.59
CA ALA A 205 -6.99 7.59 30.27
C ALA A 205 -7.72 6.54 29.42
N ARG A 206 -8.79 6.92 28.70
CA ARG A 206 -9.51 6.02 27.80
C ARG A 206 -8.70 5.67 26.55
N ARG A 207 -7.90 6.61 26.06
CA ARG A 207 -6.95 6.37 24.97
C ARG A 207 -5.89 5.35 25.41
N THR A 208 -5.30 5.50 26.60
CA THR A 208 -4.38 4.51 27.18
C THR A 208 -5.02 3.13 27.34
N GLU A 209 -6.28 3.08 27.78
CA GLU A 209 -7.03 1.82 27.91
C GLU A 209 -7.28 1.15 26.55
N LEU A 210 -7.61 1.93 25.51
CA LEU A 210 -7.76 1.44 24.14
C LEU A 210 -6.46 0.85 23.59
N PHE A 211 -5.32 1.51 23.83
CA PHE A 211 -4.01 1.00 23.43
C PHE A 211 -3.62 -0.25 24.21
N SER A 212 -4.02 -0.36 25.47
CA SER A 212 -3.83 -1.60 26.25
C SER A 212 -4.63 -2.76 25.66
N CYS A 213 -5.84 -2.51 25.13
CA CYS A 213 -6.60 -3.52 24.40
C CYS A 213 -5.88 -3.95 23.11
N PHE A 214 -5.33 -3.00 22.37
CA PHE A 214 -4.56 -3.28 21.15
C PHE A 214 -3.28 -4.08 21.44
N SER A 215 -2.53 -3.72 22.48
CA SER A 215 -1.39 -4.51 22.98
C SER A 215 -1.78 -5.95 23.27
N GLY A 216 -2.95 -6.18 23.89
CA GLY A 216 -3.48 -7.51 24.13
C GLY A 216 -3.71 -8.33 22.86
N LEU A 217 -4.27 -7.71 21.81
CA LEU A 217 -4.48 -8.36 20.50
C LEU A 217 -3.15 -8.66 19.78
N LEU A 218 -2.15 -7.80 19.92
CA LEU A 218 -0.80 -8.06 19.39
C LEU A 218 -0.12 -9.24 20.11
N GLN A 219 -0.50 -9.54 21.34
CA GLN A 219 0.05 -10.63 22.16
C GLN A 219 -0.92 -11.79 22.31
N ASP A 220 -1.90 -11.92 21.42
CA ASP A 220 -2.91 -12.96 21.48
C ASP A 220 -2.29 -14.36 21.37
N GLN A 221 -2.93 -15.35 21.98
CA GLN A 221 -2.47 -16.74 21.90
C GLN A 221 -2.62 -17.30 20.48
N GLU A 222 -3.63 -16.86 19.72
CA GLU A 222 -3.87 -17.30 18.35
C GLU A 222 -3.12 -16.45 17.34
N ALA A 223 -2.37 -17.09 16.45
CA ALA A 223 -1.51 -16.40 15.49
C ALA A 223 -2.31 -15.56 14.49
N GLU A 224 -3.49 -16.02 14.07
CA GLU A 224 -4.38 -15.27 13.18
C GLU A 224 -4.85 -13.95 13.80
N VAL A 225 -5.06 -13.91 15.13
CA VAL A 225 -5.41 -12.67 15.84
C VAL A 225 -4.23 -11.71 15.84
N ARG A 226 -3.03 -12.20 16.17
CA ARG A 226 -1.79 -11.40 16.14
C ARG A 226 -1.52 -10.85 14.76
N ALA A 227 -1.61 -11.70 13.73
CA ALA A 227 -1.43 -11.33 12.33
C ALA A 227 -2.39 -10.20 11.90
N ALA A 228 -3.68 -10.30 12.23
CA ALA A 228 -4.65 -9.25 11.92
C ALA A 228 -4.42 -7.96 12.73
N ALA A 229 -3.95 -8.06 13.98
CA ALA A 229 -3.63 -6.89 14.79
C ALA A 229 -2.40 -6.15 14.26
N VAL A 230 -1.38 -6.88 13.82
CA VAL A 230 -0.14 -6.31 13.27
C VAL A 230 -0.40 -5.41 12.07
N GLU A 231 -1.32 -5.78 11.16
CA GLU A 231 -1.69 -4.95 9.99
C GLU A 231 -2.22 -3.56 10.36
N ASN A 232 -2.61 -3.34 11.61
CA ASN A 232 -3.13 -2.08 12.12
C ASN A 232 -2.08 -1.24 12.88
N VAL A 233 -0.85 -1.74 13.06
CA VAL A 233 0.19 -1.05 13.85
C VAL A 233 0.51 0.34 13.30
N ALA A 234 0.65 0.52 11.98
CA ALA A 234 0.94 1.83 11.40
C ALA A 234 -0.17 2.85 11.67
N ARG A 235 -1.43 2.48 11.43
CA ARG A 235 -2.59 3.36 11.69
C ARG A 235 -2.80 3.63 13.19
N MET A 236 -2.59 2.63 14.04
CA MET A 236 -2.65 2.82 15.49
C MET A 236 -1.51 3.70 15.99
N THR A 237 -0.32 3.61 15.39
CA THR A 237 0.80 4.52 15.67
C THR A 237 0.42 5.95 15.31
N GLN A 238 -0.13 6.17 14.12
CA GLN A 238 -0.66 7.48 13.69
C GLN A 238 -1.69 8.05 14.67
N LEU A 239 -2.62 7.20 15.16
CA LEU A 239 -3.66 7.62 16.10
C LEU A 239 -3.12 7.94 17.50
N GLY A 240 -2.10 7.22 17.96
CA GLY A 240 -1.58 7.31 19.31
C GLY A 240 -0.45 8.32 19.50
N GLY A 241 0.26 8.63 18.41
CA GLY A 241 1.50 9.40 18.45
C GLY A 241 2.65 8.63 19.10
N PRO A 242 3.82 9.28 19.22
CA PRO A 242 5.06 8.64 19.68
C PRO A 242 4.99 8.11 21.12
N ASP A 243 4.23 8.76 22.00
CA ASP A 243 4.13 8.39 23.42
C ASP A 243 3.41 7.06 23.61
N LEU A 244 2.24 6.89 22.98
CA LEU A 244 1.47 5.65 23.07
C LEU A 244 2.13 4.53 22.27
N PHE A 245 2.76 4.84 21.13
CA PHE A 245 3.60 3.87 20.43
C PHE A 245 4.72 3.34 21.33
N THR A 246 5.50 4.23 21.95
CA THR A 246 6.64 3.84 22.82
C THR A 246 6.18 3.04 24.03
N THR A 247 5.01 3.37 24.59
CA THR A 247 4.51 2.73 25.81
C THR A 247 3.86 1.37 25.55
N HIS A 248 3.10 1.23 24.45
CA HIS A 248 2.20 0.10 24.25
C HIS A 248 2.53 -0.79 23.05
N ILE A 249 3.23 -0.28 22.04
CA ILE A 249 3.50 -1.01 20.80
C ILE A 249 4.98 -1.42 20.74
N ALA A 250 5.90 -0.47 20.90
CA ALA A 250 7.34 -0.70 20.77
C ALA A 250 7.87 -1.88 21.62
N PRO A 251 7.45 -2.08 22.89
CA PRO A 251 7.96 -3.19 23.72
C PRO A 251 7.55 -4.58 23.21
N ILE A 252 6.52 -4.67 22.37
CA ILE A 252 5.97 -5.94 21.87
C ILE A 252 6.63 -6.35 20.55
N LEU A 253 7.15 -5.37 19.79
CA LEU A 253 7.69 -5.60 18.44
C LEU A 253 8.78 -6.68 18.37
N PRO A 254 9.73 -6.80 19.32
CA PRO A 254 10.72 -7.87 19.28
C PRO A 254 10.08 -9.27 19.34
N GLY A 255 9.08 -9.46 20.21
CA GLY A 255 8.39 -10.75 20.32
C GLY A 255 7.59 -11.13 19.08
N LEU A 256 7.05 -10.13 18.37
CA LEU A 256 6.37 -10.33 17.08
C LEU A 256 7.37 -10.56 15.93
N ALA A 257 8.57 -9.99 16.01
CA ALA A 257 9.62 -10.21 15.03
C ALA A 257 10.22 -11.63 15.14
N ASP A 258 10.24 -12.19 16.35
CA ASP A 258 10.64 -13.57 16.63
C ASP A 258 9.46 -14.56 16.66
N ASP A 259 8.29 -14.17 16.13
CA ASP A 259 7.08 -15.01 16.19
C ASP A 259 7.29 -16.33 15.43
N PRO A 260 6.89 -17.49 15.99
CA PRO A 260 7.03 -18.78 15.29
C PRO A 260 6.24 -18.85 13.99
N VAL A 261 5.18 -18.05 13.83
CA VAL A 261 4.34 -18.03 12.64
C VAL A 261 4.84 -16.98 11.65
N VAL A 262 5.30 -17.45 10.49
CA VAL A 262 5.84 -16.59 9.42
C VAL A 262 4.86 -15.51 8.97
N GLU A 263 3.54 -15.78 8.96
CA GLU A 263 2.53 -14.77 8.59
C GLU A 263 2.58 -13.54 9.51
N VAL A 264 2.83 -13.74 10.82
CA VAL A 264 2.95 -12.63 11.78
C VAL A 264 4.22 -11.82 11.48
N ARG A 265 5.37 -12.50 11.30
CA ARG A 265 6.64 -11.84 10.96
C ARG A 265 6.57 -11.08 9.65
N SER A 266 5.97 -11.68 8.62
CA SER A 266 5.79 -11.09 7.29
C SER A 266 4.96 -9.82 7.34
N LYS A 267 3.82 -9.86 8.03
CA LYS A 267 2.95 -8.68 8.22
C LYS A 267 3.63 -7.62 9.07
N LEU A 268 4.46 -8.01 10.04
CA LEU A 268 5.20 -7.04 10.84
C LEU A 268 6.27 -6.34 10.00
N ALA A 269 7.06 -7.09 9.24
CA ALA A 269 8.05 -6.55 8.32
C ALA A 269 7.42 -5.54 7.35
N GLN A 270 6.27 -5.87 6.77
CA GLN A 270 5.50 -4.94 5.94
C GLN A 270 5.06 -3.70 6.72
N THR A 271 4.46 -3.89 7.89
CA THR A 271 3.85 -2.79 8.64
C THR A 271 4.89 -1.83 9.21
N LEU A 272 6.09 -2.29 9.60
CA LEU A 272 7.18 -1.39 10.00
C LEU A 272 7.62 -0.48 8.86
N MET A 273 7.61 -0.98 7.62
CA MET A 273 7.89 -0.15 6.44
C MET A 273 6.74 0.81 6.11
N ASP A 274 5.50 0.45 6.45
CA ASP A 274 4.34 1.34 6.34
C ASP A 274 4.35 2.43 7.44
N CYS A 275 4.87 2.13 8.64
CA CYS A 275 5.15 3.14 9.67
C CYS A 275 6.20 4.19 9.24
N CYS A 276 6.99 3.88 8.20
CA CYS A 276 7.99 4.78 7.64
C CYS A 276 7.50 5.51 6.37
N ASP A 277 6.25 5.31 5.99
CA ASP A 277 5.61 5.97 4.85
C ASP A 277 4.83 7.18 5.36
N GLU A 278 5.28 8.39 5.02
CA GLU A 278 4.67 9.64 5.47
C GLU A 278 3.20 9.79 5.02
N SER A 279 2.76 9.06 3.98
CA SER A 279 1.35 9.02 3.57
C SER A 279 0.45 8.19 4.51
N ILE A 280 1.04 7.33 5.34
CA ILE A 280 0.34 6.43 6.27
C ILE A 280 0.59 6.84 7.73
N CYS A 281 1.83 7.17 8.08
CA CYS A 281 2.26 7.49 9.44
C CYS A 281 3.35 8.57 9.41
N ASP A 282 3.03 9.76 9.94
CA ASP A 282 3.93 10.93 9.97
C ASP A 282 4.34 11.36 11.40
N VAL A 283 3.89 10.62 12.42
CA VAL A 283 4.10 10.96 13.83
C VAL A 283 5.39 10.43 14.45
N LEU A 284 6.08 9.50 13.78
CA LEU A 284 7.31 8.89 14.30
C LEU A 284 8.54 9.71 13.92
N THR A 285 9.42 9.89 14.91
CA THR A 285 10.72 10.56 14.67
C THR A 285 11.80 9.58 14.24
N ASP A 286 12.81 10.09 13.55
CA ASP A 286 14.02 9.34 13.19
C ASP A 286 14.68 8.67 14.40
N ALA A 287 14.68 9.33 15.57
CA ALA A 287 15.22 8.75 16.79
C ALA A 287 14.49 7.48 17.20
N ILE A 288 13.15 7.45 17.05
CA ILE A 288 12.33 6.27 17.34
C ILE A 288 12.60 5.17 16.32
N VAL A 289 12.59 5.50 15.02
CA VAL A 289 12.86 4.51 13.95
C VAL A 289 14.24 3.87 14.14
N LEU A 290 15.26 4.68 14.47
CA LEU A 290 16.61 4.17 14.70
C LEU A 290 16.73 3.33 15.97
N ARG A 291 15.96 3.63 17.02
CA ARG A 291 15.97 2.90 18.29
C ARG A 291 15.21 1.59 18.18
N ASP A 292 14.00 1.63 17.64
CA ASP A 292 13.03 0.52 17.74
C ASP A 292 12.96 -0.33 16.47
N PHE A 293 13.07 0.26 15.26
CA PHE A 293 12.89 -0.49 14.02
C PHE A 293 14.19 -1.06 13.50
N ARG A 294 15.29 -0.31 13.57
CA ARG A 294 16.61 -0.75 13.10
C ARG A 294 16.97 -2.20 13.47
N PRO A 295 16.93 -2.63 14.76
CA PRO A 295 17.30 -4.00 15.10
C PRO A 295 16.34 -5.04 14.50
N LEU A 296 15.07 -4.69 14.34
CA LEU A 296 14.06 -5.58 13.74
C LEU A 296 14.25 -5.70 12.24
N LEU A 297 14.56 -4.59 11.55
CA LEU A 297 14.86 -4.60 10.11
C LEU A 297 16.09 -5.46 9.81
N GLU A 298 17.11 -5.42 10.66
CA GLU A 298 18.26 -6.32 10.55
C GLU A 298 17.84 -7.79 10.70
N GLY A 299 17.02 -8.11 11.71
CA GLY A 299 16.49 -9.46 11.90
C GLY A 299 15.67 -9.97 10.71
N PHE A 300 14.76 -9.16 10.16
CA PHE A 300 13.94 -9.54 9.01
C PHE A 300 14.75 -9.78 7.72
N LEU A 301 15.84 -9.05 7.52
CA LEU A 301 16.75 -9.30 6.39
C LEU A 301 17.52 -10.62 6.53
N GLN A 302 17.60 -11.17 7.75
CA GLN A 302 18.22 -12.45 8.05
C GLN A 302 17.19 -13.59 8.22
N ASP A 303 15.90 -13.32 8.03
CA ASP A 303 14.83 -14.32 8.15
C ASP A 303 15.05 -15.48 7.16
N GLU A 304 14.67 -16.69 7.54
CA GLU A 304 14.79 -17.86 6.68
C GLU A 304 13.86 -17.81 5.45
N PHE A 305 12.75 -17.07 5.54
CA PHE A 305 11.78 -16.92 4.46
C PHE A 305 12.03 -15.64 3.64
N ALA A 306 12.25 -15.84 2.35
CA ALA A 306 12.47 -14.73 1.42
C ALA A 306 11.30 -13.72 1.35
N GLU A 307 10.07 -14.12 1.65
CA GLU A 307 8.92 -13.22 1.66
C GLU A 307 9.05 -12.12 2.74
N VAL A 308 9.50 -12.50 3.94
CA VAL A 308 9.77 -11.57 5.04
C VAL A 308 10.88 -10.59 4.66
N GLN A 309 11.97 -11.11 4.09
CA GLN A 309 13.09 -10.33 3.58
C GLN A 309 12.63 -9.29 2.52
N LEU A 310 11.77 -9.71 1.59
CA LEU A 310 11.30 -8.89 0.47
C LEU A 310 10.43 -7.72 0.94
N HIS A 311 9.61 -7.89 1.99
CA HIS A 311 8.82 -6.79 2.55
C HIS A 311 9.69 -5.61 3.02
N VAL A 312 10.87 -5.91 3.57
CA VAL A 312 11.84 -4.87 3.96
C VAL A 312 12.59 -4.34 2.75
N LEU A 313 13.21 -5.23 1.95
CA LEU A 313 14.09 -4.83 0.84
C LEU A 313 13.40 -3.92 -0.18
N THR A 314 12.17 -4.25 -0.57
CA THR A 314 11.44 -3.52 -1.60
C THR A 314 11.04 -2.10 -1.18
N LYS A 315 11.04 -1.82 0.13
CA LYS A 315 10.62 -0.53 0.69
C LYS A 315 11.75 0.20 1.41
N LEU A 316 12.95 -0.37 1.52
CA LEU A 316 14.02 0.18 2.36
C LEU A 316 14.51 1.57 1.90
N SER A 317 14.32 1.90 0.62
CA SER A 317 14.59 3.23 0.07
C SER A 317 13.76 4.35 0.73
N ARG A 318 12.60 4.04 1.33
CA ARG A 318 11.77 5.00 2.09
C ARG A 318 12.50 5.60 3.29
N VAL A 319 13.45 4.86 3.85
CA VAL A 319 14.30 5.31 4.96
C VAL A 319 15.73 5.56 4.53
N SER A 320 15.98 5.88 3.25
CA SER A 320 17.32 6.11 2.68
C SER A 320 18.16 7.08 3.53
N ARG A 321 17.55 8.19 3.97
CA ARG A 321 18.16 9.20 4.87
C ARG A 321 18.68 8.64 6.20
N LEU A 322 18.19 7.47 6.64
CA LEU A 322 18.63 6.78 7.85
C LEU A 322 19.66 5.69 7.60
N LEU A 323 19.77 5.18 6.38
CA LEU A 323 20.67 4.06 6.05
C LEU A 323 22.14 4.42 6.29
N ALA A 324 22.48 5.71 6.23
CA ALA A 324 23.77 6.26 6.67
C ALA A 324 24.16 5.85 8.10
N LYS A 325 23.16 5.62 8.96
CA LYS A 325 23.35 5.28 10.37
C LYS A 325 23.14 3.80 10.65
N MET A 326 22.74 2.96 9.70
CA MET A 326 22.35 1.56 9.92
C MET A 326 23.36 0.55 9.32
N ASP A 327 24.57 0.46 9.88
CA ASP A 327 25.67 -0.35 9.31
C ASP A 327 25.31 -1.83 9.13
N ALA A 328 24.68 -2.44 10.13
CA ALA A 328 24.35 -3.87 10.10
C ALA A 328 23.24 -4.21 9.09
N VAL A 329 22.27 -3.30 8.92
CA VAL A 329 21.24 -3.40 7.87
C VAL A 329 21.89 -3.35 6.49
N VAL A 330 22.80 -2.38 6.26
CA VAL A 330 23.53 -2.27 4.98
C VAL A 330 24.40 -3.51 4.75
N GLY A 331 25.10 -4.00 5.77
CA GLY A 331 25.87 -5.24 5.69
C GLY A 331 25.01 -6.45 5.28
N SER A 332 23.81 -6.57 5.85
CA SER A 332 22.85 -7.62 5.50
C SER A 332 22.40 -7.52 4.05
N VAL A 333 22.05 -6.32 3.57
CA VAL A 333 21.69 -6.08 2.16
C VAL A 333 22.81 -6.51 1.20
N LEU A 334 24.08 -6.22 1.53
CA LEU A 334 25.21 -6.63 0.68
C LEU A 334 25.42 -8.13 0.66
N ALA A 335 25.22 -8.83 1.78
CA ALA A 335 25.26 -10.28 1.82
C ALA A 335 24.17 -10.90 0.92
N MET A 336 22.99 -10.27 0.88
CA MET A 336 21.83 -10.72 0.09
C MET A 336 22.02 -10.58 -1.43
N ALA A 337 23.03 -9.85 -1.91
CA ALA A 337 23.38 -9.83 -3.34
C ALA A 337 23.72 -11.24 -3.88
N LYS A 338 24.05 -12.19 -3.00
CA LYS A 338 24.32 -13.60 -3.34
C LYS A 338 23.21 -14.54 -2.87
N ALA A 339 22.04 -14.03 -2.53
CA ALA A 339 20.93 -14.84 -2.04
C ALA A 339 20.47 -15.88 -3.07
N PRO A 340 20.03 -17.08 -2.64
CA PRO A 340 19.56 -18.11 -3.56
C PRO A 340 18.30 -17.66 -4.32
N ASN A 341 17.41 -16.92 -3.66
CA ASN A 341 16.20 -16.40 -4.26
C ASN A 341 16.53 -15.19 -5.15
N TRP A 342 16.22 -15.29 -6.45
CA TRP A 342 16.50 -14.23 -7.41
C TRP A 342 15.71 -12.95 -7.15
N ARG A 343 14.50 -13.03 -6.58
CA ARG A 343 13.71 -11.84 -6.22
C ARG A 343 14.40 -11.00 -5.16
N VAL A 344 15.09 -11.67 -4.23
CA VAL A 344 15.91 -11.00 -3.20
C VAL A 344 17.07 -10.26 -3.87
N ARG A 345 17.78 -10.93 -4.80
CA ARG A 345 18.87 -10.30 -5.56
C ARG A 345 18.40 -9.13 -6.44
N GLU A 346 17.23 -9.27 -7.07
CA GLU A 346 16.58 -8.19 -7.83
C GLU A 346 16.31 -6.98 -6.92
N ALA A 347 15.69 -7.21 -5.76
CA ALA A 347 15.39 -6.14 -4.81
C ALA A 347 16.67 -5.45 -4.29
N VAL A 348 17.75 -6.21 -4.06
CA VAL A 348 19.08 -5.64 -3.75
C VAL A 348 19.57 -4.75 -4.89
N GLY A 349 19.48 -5.21 -6.15
CA GLY A 349 19.89 -4.44 -7.32
C GLY A 349 19.20 -3.08 -7.43
N ARG A 350 17.88 -3.05 -7.17
CA ARG A 350 17.10 -1.79 -7.13
C ARG A 350 17.51 -0.86 -5.98
N LEU A 351 18.01 -1.41 -4.88
CA LEU A 351 18.37 -0.67 -3.68
C LEU A 351 19.79 -0.08 -3.73
N LEU A 352 20.73 -0.69 -4.45
CA LEU A 352 22.14 -0.23 -4.47
C LEU A 352 22.33 1.27 -4.82
N PRO A 353 21.64 1.87 -5.80
CA PRO A 353 21.78 3.30 -6.08
C PRO A 353 21.33 4.20 -4.93
N HIS A 354 20.33 3.77 -4.14
CA HIS A 354 19.86 4.48 -2.96
C HIS A 354 20.86 4.41 -1.81
N LEU A 355 21.62 3.31 -1.71
CA LEU A 355 22.72 3.20 -0.75
C LEU A 355 23.87 4.15 -1.11
N ALA A 356 24.16 4.32 -2.41
CA ALA A 356 25.14 5.28 -2.90
C ALA A 356 24.78 6.71 -2.46
N GLU A 357 23.50 7.06 -2.54
CA GLU A 357 23.00 8.36 -2.11
C GLU A 357 23.11 8.54 -0.60
N ALA A 358 22.76 7.51 0.18
CA ALA A 358 22.80 7.57 1.64
C ALA A 358 24.23 7.60 2.22
N ARG A 359 25.19 6.91 1.57
CA ARG A 359 26.55 6.70 2.08
C ARG A 359 27.64 7.44 1.30
N GLY A 360 27.28 8.04 0.17
CA GLY A 360 28.21 8.70 -0.74
C GLY A 360 28.85 7.73 -1.74
N ILE A 361 29.45 8.32 -2.78
CA ILE A 361 30.02 7.59 -3.92
C ILE A 361 31.29 6.81 -3.57
N GLN A 362 32.10 7.29 -2.63
CA GLN A 362 33.28 6.53 -2.19
C GLN A 362 32.87 5.17 -1.61
N PHE A 363 31.78 5.13 -0.83
CA PHE A 363 31.23 3.89 -0.32
C PHE A 363 30.77 2.96 -1.45
N PHE A 364 30.26 3.53 -2.55
CA PHE A 364 29.90 2.75 -3.72
C PHE A 364 31.12 2.09 -4.36
N GLU A 365 32.19 2.84 -4.60
CA GLU A 365 33.45 2.31 -5.14
C GLU A 365 34.01 1.19 -4.26
N ASP A 366 34.07 1.42 -2.94
CA ASP A 366 34.73 0.51 -2.00
C ASP A 366 33.92 -0.77 -1.74
N HIS A 367 32.58 -0.70 -1.79
CA HIS A 367 31.71 -1.76 -1.28
C HIS A 367 30.56 -2.18 -2.21
N LEU A 368 30.08 -1.32 -3.11
CA LEU A 368 28.87 -1.58 -3.90
C LEU A 368 29.17 -1.92 -5.36
N LEU A 369 30.32 -1.51 -5.90
CA LEU A 369 30.69 -1.71 -7.30
C LEU A 369 30.79 -3.21 -7.66
N ASP A 370 31.45 -4.02 -6.83
CA ASP A 370 31.54 -5.47 -7.07
C ASP A 370 30.16 -6.17 -7.02
N PRO A 371 29.31 -5.94 -5.99
CA PRO A 371 27.92 -6.41 -6.01
C PRO A 371 27.12 -5.93 -7.23
N TRP A 372 27.24 -4.66 -7.60
CA TRP A 372 26.56 -4.08 -8.77
C TRP A 372 26.92 -4.82 -10.06
N LEU A 373 28.22 -4.99 -10.33
CA LEU A 373 28.70 -5.70 -11.52
C LEU A 373 28.28 -7.18 -11.52
N LYS A 374 28.20 -7.83 -10.35
CA LYS A 374 27.73 -9.21 -10.23
C LYS A 374 26.25 -9.34 -10.55
N LEU A 375 25.40 -8.45 -10.04
CA LEU A 375 23.96 -8.44 -10.32
C LEU A 375 23.66 -8.08 -11.78
N LEU A 376 24.45 -7.17 -12.36
CA LEU A 376 24.38 -6.85 -13.80
C LEU A 376 24.66 -8.09 -14.69
N LEU A 377 25.44 -9.05 -14.18
CA LEU A 377 25.80 -10.29 -14.85
C LEU A 377 25.02 -11.51 -14.33
N ASP A 378 23.92 -11.29 -13.60
CA ASP A 378 23.11 -12.37 -13.04
C ASP A 378 22.53 -13.26 -14.14
N GLN A 379 22.29 -14.53 -13.82
CA GLN A 379 21.68 -15.47 -14.74
C GLN A 379 20.21 -15.14 -15.04
N VAL A 380 19.50 -14.52 -14.07
CA VAL A 380 18.09 -14.13 -14.19
C VAL A 380 17.97 -12.74 -14.83
N ALA A 381 17.12 -12.63 -15.85
CA ALA A 381 16.93 -11.39 -16.59
C ALA A 381 16.40 -10.24 -15.71
N ASP A 382 15.41 -10.50 -14.87
CA ASP A 382 14.82 -9.48 -13.99
C ASP A 382 15.84 -8.85 -13.03
N VAL A 383 16.80 -9.65 -12.52
CA VAL A 383 17.90 -9.13 -11.68
C VAL A 383 18.79 -8.19 -12.48
N ARG A 384 19.11 -8.52 -13.73
CA ARG A 384 19.89 -7.63 -14.62
C ARG A 384 19.10 -6.35 -14.93
N SER A 385 17.80 -6.48 -15.22
CA SER A 385 16.92 -5.34 -15.49
C SER A 385 16.80 -4.39 -14.30
N ALA A 386 16.86 -4.90 -13.07
CA ALA A 386 16.92 -4.04 -11.88
C ALA A 386 18.16 -3.13 -11.85
N CYS A 387 19.32 -3.62 -12.28
CA CYS A 387 20.52 -2.79 -12.43
C CYS A 387 20.38 -1.77 -13.58
N VAL A 388 19.81 -2.17 -14.72
CA VAL A 388 19.53 -1.26 -15.84
C VAL A 388 18.63 -0.11 -15.38
N ALA A 389 17.52 -0.42 -14.72
CA ALA A 389 16.58 0.58 -14.18
C ALA A 389 17.21 1.48 -13.09
N GLY A 390 18.28 1.03 -12.43
CA GLY A 390 19.02 1.81 -11.44
C GLY A 390 20.03 2.82 -12.02
N MET A 391 20.40 2.69 -13.30
CA MET A 391 21.40 3.55 -13.95
C MET A 391 21.07 5.06 -13.91
N PRO A 392 19.82 5.51 -14.17
CA PRO A 392 19.47 6.93 -14.06
C PRO A 392 19.71 7.49 -12.65
N ARG A 393 19.35 6.73 -11.60
CA ARG A 393 19.57 7.13 -10.20
C ARG A 393 21.06 7.17 -9.90
N LEU A 394 21.82 6.16 -10.34
CA LEU A 394 23.27 6.15 -10.14
C LEU A 394 23.96 7.35 -10.81
N LEU A 395 23.55 7.72 -12.03
CA LEU A 395 24.03 8.94 -12.71
C LEU A 395 23.68 10.20 -11.89
N SER A 396 22.44 10.31 -11.41
CA SER A 396 22.00 11.46 -10.60
C SER A 396 22.79 11.62 -9.31
N VAL A 397 23.25 10.53 -8.69
CA VAL A 397 23.98 10.56 -7.42
C VAL A 397 25.48 10.72 -7.66
N ALA A 398 26.04 10.03 -8.66
CA ALA A 398 27.48 9.97 -8.90
C ALA A 398 28.01 11.06 -9.82
N GLY A 399 27.17 11.57 -10.71
CA GLY A 399 27.54 12.49 -11.76
C GLY A 399 28.24 11.80 -12.94
N ALA A 400 28.17 12.46 -14.10
CA ALA A 400 28.63 11.90 -15.36
C ALA A 400 30.14 11.60 -15.38
N ALA A 401 30.96 12.47 -14.79
CA ALA A 401 32.41 12.28 -14.75
C ALA A 401 32.80 10.98 -14.03
N TRP A 402 32.06 10.62 -12.98
CA TRP A 402 32.28 9.36 -12.27
C TRP A 402 31.83 8.15 -13.11
N ILE A 403 30.66 8.23 -13.75
CA ILE A 403 30.17 7.18 -14.66
C ILE A 403 31.18 6.90 -15.79
N GLN A 404 31.72 7.96 -16.41
CA GLN A 404 32.73 7.84 -17.46
C GLN A 404 34.05 7.21 -16.96
N ARG A 405 34.44 7.51 -15.71
CA ARG A 405 35.69 7.01 -15.12
C ARG A 405 35.60 5.56 -14.65
N GLU A 406 34.53 5.21 -13.93
CA GLU A 406 34.42 3.93 -13.23
C GLU A 406 33.52 2.93 -13.96
N ILE A 407 32.33 3.34 -14.40
CA ILE A 407 31.34 2.41 -14.97
C ILE A 407 31.63 2.09 -16.43
N LEU A 408 31.91 3.11 -17.24
CA LEU A 408 32.06 2.98 -18.68
C LEU A 408 33.17 2.00 -19.09
N PRO A 409 34.39 2.04 -18.51
CA PRO A 409 35.45 1.08 -18.85
C PRO A 409 35.08 -0.36 -18.51
N HIS A 410 34.37 -0.58 -17.39
CA HIS A 410 33.89 -1.90 -17.02
C HIS A 410 32.85 -2.42 -18.02
N TYR A 411 31.89 -1.59 -18.40
CA TYR A 411 30.82 -2.00 -19.31
C TYR A 411 31.34 -2.29 -20.71
N VAL A 412 32.25 -1.46 -21.23
CA VAL A 412 32.93 -1.69 -22.51
C VAL A 412 33.67 -3.03 -22.47
N ARG A 413 34.47 -3.29 -21.43
CA ARG A 413 35.17 -4.58 -21.31
C ARG A 413 34.21 -5.77 -21.23
N ILE A 414 33.13 -5.66 -20.45
CA ILE A 414 32.11 -6.71 -20.34
C ILE A 414 31.45 -6.97 -21.70
N TYR A 415 31.15 -5.93 -22.47
CA TYR A 415 30.59 -6.06 -23.81
C TYR A 415 31.54 -6.85 -24.73
N ASP A 416 32.82 -6.50 -24.70
CA ASP A 416 33.86 -7.02 -25.61
C ASP A 416 34.18 -8.48 -25.33
N ASP A 417 34.34 -8.80 -24.05
CA ASP A 417 34.76 -10.13 -23.60
C ASP A 417 33.59 -11.11 -23.56
N SER A 418 32.33 -10.64 -23.63
CA SER A 418 31.18 -11.51 -23.43
C SER A 418 30.82 -12.35 -24.67
N PRO A 419 30.83 -13.69 -24.54
CA PRO A 419 30.33 -14.56 -25.60
C PRO A 419 28.81 -14.48 -25.73
N THR A 420 28.11 -14.13 -24.65
CA THR A 420 26.65 -14.21 -24.54
C THR A 420 25.99 -12.90 -24.97
N TYR A 421 25.11 -12.99 -25.97
CA TYR A 421 24.39 -11.80 -26.46
C TYR A 421 23.48 -11.17 -25.38
N LEU A 422 22.97 -11.95 -24.41
CA LEU A 422 22.17 -11.44 -23.29
C LEU A 422 22.95 -10.43 -22.43
N THR A 423 24.22 -10.69 -22.16
CA THR A 423 25.08 -9.75 -21.44
C THR A 423 25.31 -8.49 -22.26
N ARG A 424 25.59 -8.64 -23.56
CA ARG A 424 25.77 -7.48 -24.46
C ARG A 424 24.51 -6.63 -24.55
N ILE A 425 23.33 -7.25 -24.63
CA ILE A 425 22.03 -6.58 -24.52
C ILE A 425 21.91 -5.82 -23.20
N THR A 426 22.22 -6.46 -22.06
CA THR A 426 22.15 -5.78 -20.75
C THR A 426 23.05 -4.55 -20.69
N ILE A 427 24.26 -4.61 -21.25
CA ILE A 427 25.16 -3.46 -21.31
C ILE A 427 24.60 -2.34 -22.21
N VAL A 428 24.11 -2.68 -23.40
CA VAL A 428 23.50 -1.71 -24.32
C VAL A 428 22.28 -1.04 -23.66
N ARG A 429 21.42 -1.82 -22.99
CA ARG A 429 20.27 -1.28 -22.25
C ARG A 429 20.71 -0.36 -21.11
N SER A 430 21.78 -0.71 -20.40
CA SER A 430 22.31 0.13 -19.32
C SER A 430 22.82 1.49 -19.83
N PHE A 431 23.42 1.53 -21.01
CA PHE A 431 23.82 2.79 -21.65
C PHE A 431 22.59 3.57 -22.14
N ALA A 432 21.61 2.91 -22.76
CA ALA A 432 20.36 3.54 -23.16
C ALA A 432 19.63 4.16 -21.95
N ALA A 433 19.62 3.45 -20.82
CA ALA A 433 19.03 3.90 -19.56
C ALA A 433 19.61 5.23 -19.04
N LEU A 434 20.89 5.55 -19.34
CA LEU A 434 21.49 6.83 -18.96
C LEU A 434 20.90 8.03 -19.72
N ALA A 435 20.39 7.79 -20.93
CA ALA A 435 19.85 8.82 -21.80
C ALA A 435 18.32 8.95 -21.73
N SER A 436 17.62 7.85 -21.44
CA SER A 436 16.16 7.76 -21.36
C SER A 436 15.77 6.51 -20.58
N CYS A 437 14.60 6.47 -19.94
CA CYS A 437 14.12 5.26 -19.23
C CYS A 437 14.09 4.01 -20.15
N ASP A 438 14.11 2.81 -19.56
CA ASP A 438 14.28 1.54 -20.28
C ASP A 438 13.25 1.39 -21.43
N PRO A 439 13.70 1.14 -22.67
CA PRO A 439 12.83 1.09 -23.84
C PRO A 439 11.82 -0.07 -23.87
N ASP A 440 11.92 -1.09 -22.99
CA ASP A 440 10.91 -2.17 -22.91
C ASP A 440 10.03 -2.10 -21.64
N ASP A 441 10.10 -1.04 -20.83
CA ASP A 441 9.26 -0.93 -19.63
C ASP A 441 7.85 -0.42 -19.99
N GLU A 442 6.91 -1.33 -20.24
CA GLU A 442 5.46 -1.03 -20.32
C GLU A 442 4.80 -0.84 -18.94
N ALA A 443 5.57 -0.70 -17.85
CA ALA A 443 5.00 -0.59 -16.51
C ALA A 443 4.29 0.77 -16.28
N PRO A 444 3.14 0.77 -15.57
CA PRO A 444 2.29 1.94 -15.44
C PRO A 444 2.93 2.98 -14.52
N LEU A 445 2.77 4.24 -14.92
CA LEU A 445 2.93 5.45 -14.11
C LEU A 445 2.35 5.23 -12.70
N GLY A 446 3.23 4.93 -11.75
CA GLY A 446 2.93 4.75 -10.34
C GLY A 446 3.99 5.45 -9.51
N GLU A 447 3.64 6.65 -9.06
CA GLU A 447 4.26 7.49 -8.02
C GLU A 447 5.78 7.76 -8.16
N GLY A 448 6.07 8.89 -8.80
CA GLY A 448 7.40 9.46 -8.90
C GLY A 448 8.02 9.20 -10.27
N GLY A 449 7.46 9.82 -11.31
CA GLY A 449 8.11 9.86 -12.63
C GLY A 449 9.56 10.30 -12.42
N SER A 450 10.49 9.39 -12.67
CA SER A 450 11.91 9.69 -12.55
C SER A 450 12.19 10.92 -13.42
N PRO A 451 12.83 11.97 -12.88
CA PRO A 451 13.20 13.11 -13.69
C PRO A 451 14.02 12.60 -14.88
N LYS A 452 13.73 13.09 -16.09
CA LYS A 452 14.55 12.78 -17.26
C LYS A 452 16.01 13.01 -16.88
N PRO A 453 16.90 12.01 -17.01
CA PRO A 453 18.29 12.17 -16.60
C PRO A 453 18.93 13.32 -17.38
N ASP A 454 19.49 14.30 -16.66
CA ASP A 454 20.29 15.37 -17.25
C ASP A 454 21.68 14.81 -17.61
N ILE A 455 21.77 14.24 -18.81
CA ILE A 455 23.01 13.63 -19.31
C ILE A 455 23.88 14.71 -19.98
N PRO A 456 25.12 14.94 -19.50
CA PRO A 456 26.01 15.91 -20.13
C PRO A 456 26.42 15.49 -21.55
N PRO A 457 26.68 16.43 -22.47
CA PRO A 457 27.03 16.13 -23.86
C PRO A 457 28.20 15.17 -24.02
N SER A 458 29.21 15.24 -23.14
CA SER A 458 30.38 14.35 -23.18
C SER A 458 30.01 12.88 -22.92
N LEU A 459 29.18 12.63 -21.91
CA LEU A 459 28.72 11.27 -21.61
C LEU A 459 27.70 10.79 -22.65
N LEU A 460 26.87 11.69 -23.17
CA LEU A 460 25.94 11.36 -24.25
C LEU A 460 26.68 10.93 -25.52
N GLU A 461 27.76 11.61 -25.90
CA GLU A 461 28.57 11.18 -27.05
C GLU A 461 29.18 9.79 -26.83
N ASP A 462 29.71 9.50 -25.64
CA ASP A 462 30.22 8.16 -25.31
C ASP A 462 29.11 7.09 -25.39
N VAL A 463 27.92 7.38 -24.85
CA VAL A 463 26.76 6.49 -24.91
C VAL A 463 26.33 6.24 -26.36
N VAL A 464 26.25 7.28 -27.19
CA VAL A 464 25.94 7.16 -28.63
C VAL A 464 26.98 6.30 -29.33
N GLN A 465 28.27 6.46 -29.03
CA GLN A 465 29.32 5.60 -29.59
C GLN A 465 29.10 4.12 -29.22
N GLN A 466 28.71 3.82 -27.97
CA GLN A 466 28.39 2.45 -27.57
C GLN A 466 27.13 1.91 -28.27
N MET A 467 26.12 2.75 -28.50
CA MET A 467 24.94 2.35 -29.26
C MET A 467 25.27 2.01 -30.71
N LEU A 468 26.04 2.86 -31.38
CA LEU A 468 26.52 2.62 -32.75
C LEU A 468 27.31 1.33 -32.84
N ARG A 469 28.16 1.05 -31.85
CA ARG A 469 28.88 -0.21 -31.77
C ARG A 469 27.97 -1.42 -31.65
N GLY A 470 26.91 -1.34 -30.85
CA GLY A 470 25.92 -2.42 -30.75
C GLY A 470 25.03 -2.57 -31.99
N LEU A 471 24.87 -1.51 -32.77
CA LEU A 471 24.18 -1.54 -34.06
C LEU A 471 24.93 -2.38 -35.11
N ASP A 472 26.25 -2.56 -34.94
CA ASP A 472 27.09 -3.44 -35.76
C ASP A 472 27.34 -4.82 -35.12
N ASP A 473 26.62 -5.18 -34.05
CA ASP A 473 26.78 -6.50 -33.42
C ASP A 473 26.35 -7.63 -34.36
N ARG A 474 27.04 -8.76 -34.25
CA ARG A 474 26.74 -9.98 -35.01
C ARG A 474 25.35 -10.56 -34.73
N VAL A 475 24.74 -10.27 -33.57
CA VAL A 475 23.42 -10.80 -33.18
C VAL A 475 22.34 -9.74 -33.39
N ALA A 476 21.31 -10.07 -34.17
CA ALA A 476 20.16 -9.21 -34.48
C ALA A 476 19.53 -8.59 -33.22
N ASN A 477 19.31 -9.38 -32.17
CA ASN A 477 18.72 -8.88 -30.91
C ASN A 477 19.53 -7.73 -30.27
N VAL A 478 20.86 -7.74 -30.39
CA VAL A 478 21.70 -6.64 -29.88
C VAL A 478 21.51 -5.40 -30.77
N ARG A 479 21.51 -5.57 -32.09
CA ARG A 479 21.29 -4.48 -33.07
C ARG A 479 19.93 -3.81 -32.87
N MET A 480 18.87 -4.59 -32.67
CA MET A 480 17.52 -4.07 -32.40
C MET A 480 17.47 -3.20 -31.14
N VAL A 481 18.08 -3.68 -30.04
CA VAL A 481 18.13 -2.94 -28.77
C VAL A 481 18.93 -1.64 -28.93
N SER A 482 20.05 -1.68 -29.65
CA SER A 482 20.83 -0.47 -29.98
C SER A 482 20.03 0.54 -30.81
N ALA A 483 19.28 0.07 -31.81
CA ALA A 483 18.43 0.94 -32.63
C ALA A 483 17.35 1.64 -31.77
N ARG A 484 16.67 0.89 -30.90
CA ARG A 484 15.71 1.46 -29.94
C ARG A 484 16.35 2.47 -28.99
N GLY A 485 17.56 2.19 -28.50
CA GLY A 485 18.34 3.12 -27.70
C GLY A 485 18.62 4.43 -28.44
N LEU A 486 19.09 4.36 -29.69
CA LEU A 486 19.33 5.55 -30.53
C LEU A 486 18.05 6.34 -30.78
N ALA A 487 16.92 5.68 -30.98
CA ALA A 487 15.62 6.34 -31.15
C ALA A 487 15.29 7.26 -29.96
N ALA A 488 15.51 6.75 -28.74
CA ALA A 488 15.23 7.50 -27.52
C ALA A 488 16.19 8.68 -27.29
N MET A 489 17.38 8.65 -27.90
CA MET A 489 18.39 9.70 -27.85
C MET A 489 18.20 10.79 -28.92
N GLY A 490 17.35 10.57 -29.92
CA GLY A 490 17.18 11.47 -31.06
C GLY A 490 16.85 12.92 -30.67
N GLY A 491 16.01 13.09 -29.65
CA GLY A 491 15.59 14.41 -29.17
C GLY A 491 16.59 15.14 -28.25
N ILE A 492 17.67 14.48 -27.83
CA ILE A 492 18.67 15.06 -26.90
C ILE A 492 20.09 15.13 -27.49
N CYS A 493 20.37 14.40 -28.57
CA CYS A 493 21.66 14.45 -29.25
C CYS A 493 21.84 15.75 -30.04
N GLU A 494 23.07 16.27 -30.08
CA GLU A 494 23.39 17.44 -30.89
C GLU A 494 23.31 17.11 -32.40
N ALA A 495 22.82 18.07 -33.19
CA ALA A 495 22.64 17.92 -34.63
C ALA A 495 23.91 17.47 -35.39
N PRO A 496 25.15 17.89 -35.04
CA PRO A 496 26.36 17.38 -35.70
C PRO A 496 26.56 15.88 -35.50
N VAL A 497 26.35 15.36 -34.29
CA VAL A 497 26.51 13.92 -33.98
C VAL A 497 25.41 13.12 -34.68
N LEU A 498 24.17 13.61 -34.65
CA LEU A 498 23.04 12.97 -35.32
C LEU A 498 23.27 12.84 -36.83
N ASN A 499 23.64 13.93 -37.49
CA ASN A 499 23.81 13.96 -38.94
C ASN A 499 25.07 13.24 -39.42
N ALA A 500 26.16 13.34 -38.68
CA ALA A 500 27.44 12.76 -39.10
C ALA A 500 27.60 11.28 -38.75
N LYS A 501 27.00 10.82 -37.65
CA LYS A 501 27.22 9.46 -37.12
C LYS A 501 25.93 8.63 -37.05
N VAL A 502 24.87 9.14 -36.42
CA VAL A 502 23.66 8.35 -36.10
C VAL A 502 22.80 8.04 -37.31
N ARG A 503 22.35 9.06 -38.05
CA ARG A 503 21.48 8.88 -39.22
C ARG A 503 22.12 8.01 -40.31
N PRO A 504 23.40 8.19 -40.68
CA PRO A 504 24.04 7.32 -41.66
C PRO A 504 24.07 5.85 -41.22
N ALA A 505 24.37 5.57 -39.95
CA ALA A 505 24.43 4.21 -39.43
C ALA A 505 23.05 3.52 -39.40
N LEU A 506 22.00 4.25 -39.00
CA LEU A 506 20.62 3.74 -39.03
C LEU A 506 20.13 3.50 -40.46
N SER A 507 20.39 4.43 -41.38
CA SER A 507 20.04 4.26 -42.80
C SER A 507 20.71 3.03 -43.41
N ALA A 508 21.99 2.80 -43.10
CA ALA A 508 22.69 1.59 -43.55
C ALA A 508 22.00 0.32 -43.05
N ARG A 509 21.57 0.27 -41.78
CA ARG A 509 20.81 -0.88 -41.24
C ARG A 509 19.46 -1.08 -41.93
N VAL A 510 18.72 -0.01 -42.22
CA VAL A 510 17.43 -0.12 -42.93
C VAL A 510 17.61 -0.79 -44.31
N THR A 511 18.70 -0.46 -45.02
CA THR A 511 18.91 -0.93 -46.39
C THR A 511 19.69 -2.24 -46.49
N GLU A 512 20.62 -2.49 -45.56
CA GLU A 512 21.63 -3.54 -45.70
C GLU A 512 21.51 -4.69 -44.68
N ASP A 513 20.73 -4.53 -43.60
CA ASP A 513 20.61 -5.62 -42.61
C ASP A 513 19.87 -6.83 -43.20
N GLU A 514 20.23 -8.04 -42.78
CA GLU A 514 19.58 -9.26 -43.25
C GLU A 514 18.30 -9.57 -42.48
N ASP A 515 18.18 -9.03 -41.27
CA ASP A 515 17.07 -9.29 -40.35
C ASP A 515 15.98 -8.20 -40.47
N GLU A 516 14.75 -8.61 -40.76
CA GLU A 516 13.63 -7.68 -41.00
C GLU A 516 13.23 -6.88 -39.75
N ASP A 517 13.35 -7.47 -38.55
CA ASP A 517 13.05 -6.75 -37.31
C ASP A 517 14.11 -5.68 -37.06
N CYS A 518 15.38 -5.96 -37.38
CA CYS A 518 16.46 -4.96 -37.35
C CYS A 518 16.17 -3.78 -38.29
N LYS A 519 15.72 -4.04 -39.52
CA LYS A 519 15.31 -2.96 -40.46
C LYS A 519 14.16 -2.14 -39.90
N TYR A 520 13.15 -2.80 -39.35
CA TYR A 520 11.98 -2.16 -38.77
C TYR A 520 12.35 -1.22 -37.61
N PHE A 521 13.13 -1.70 -36.63
CA PHE A 521 13.56 -0.86 -35.50
C PHE A 521 14.56 0.22 -35.92
N ALA A 522 15.40 -0.03 -36.92
CA ALA A 522 16.28 1.00 -37.48
C ALA A 522 15.48 2.12 -38.17
N GLN A 523 14.38 1.79 -38.88
CA GLN A 523 13.52 2.79 -39.49
C GLN A 523 12.80 3.64 -38.43
N ILE A 524 12.25 3.01 -37.38
CA ILE A 524 11.64 3.74 -36.25
C ILE A 524 12.65 4.70 -35.62
N ALA A 525 13.88 4.22 -35.40
CA ALA A 525 14.93 5.05 -34.82
C ALA A 525 15.33 6.21 -35.73
N LEU A 526 15.40 5.97 -37.05
CA LEU A 526 15.71 6.99 -38.04
C LEU A 526 14.64 8.09 -38.05
N ASP A 527 13.36 7.69 -37.99
CA ASP A 527 12.22 8.62 -37.92
C ASP A 527 12.23 9.45 -36.64
N ALA A 528 12.59 8.83 -35.50
CA ALA A 528 12.72 9.53 -34.21
C ALA A 528 13.92 10.49 -34.16
N CYS A 529 14.93 10.26 -35.01
CA CYS A 529 16.14 11.09 -35.11
C CYS A 529 16.06 12.11 -36.25
N ALA A 530 14.93 12.24 -36.96
CA ALA A 530 14.70 13.19 -38.06
C ALA A 530 14.43 14.61 -37.54
#